data_AF-A0A3L6RU40-F1
#
_entry.id   AF-A0A3L6RU40-F1
#
_cell.length_a   1.000
_cell.length_b   1.000
_cell.length_c   1.000
_cell.angle_alpha   90.00
_cell.angle_beta   90.00
_cell.angle_gamma   90.00
#
_symmetry.space_group_name_H-M   'P 1'
#
loop_
_entity.id
_entity.type
_entity.pdbx_description
1 polymer ?
#
loop_
_entity_poly.entity_id
_entity_poly.type
_entity_poly.pdbx_seq_one_letter_code
_entity_poly.pdbx_strand_id
1 'polypeptide(L)'
;MSIKTARKNGTFDTSEPWRKKLCSLVPPKGIEASHFKTGETISLSRRIVALFILMTIADICDQYIDYQDKLYANENGRLEFRGDNWGALWPGTCKPGLWMNAASRLSVLYNLILRDEKLYMQERNKMGETVRLDRDEEIELVIPPVFNYCTKVLDPNEQIAARDLYWEAICSDDKKDRDWEKVEKVLLESIKKNPFVGKPHLVLTQVYLNMERYEEAKKEAEEGLKLLLEWGISWDKRMTWEVWVSWGRVMLDKAKENEWPHSAAGITKLGLVK
;
A
#
# COMPACT_ATOMS: atom_id res chain seq x y z
N MET A 1 25.61 -2.24 2.45
CA MET A 1 26.16 -1.62 3.67
C MET A 1 25.13 -0.66 4.28
N SER A 2 24.71 -0.79 5.55
CA SER A 2 23.72 0.14 6.18
C SER A 2 24.18 1.60 6.10
N ILE A 3 23.25 2.56 5.90
CA ILE A 3 23.56 4.01 5.97
C ILE A 3 24.30 4.34 7.28
N LYS A 4 23.96 3.64 8.37
CA LYS A 4 24.59 3.79 9.69
C LYS A 4 26.07 3.39 9.68
N THR A 5 26.44 2.38 8.90
CA THR A 5 27.82 1.91 8.73
C THR A 5 28.61 2.85 7.81
N ALA A 6 28.01 3.32 6.71
CA ALA A 6 28.64 4.30 5.82
C ALA A 6 28.91 5.63 6.56
N ARG A 7 27.97 6.07 7.42
CA ARG A 7 28.16 7.24 8.29
C ARG A 7 29.27 7.06 9.32
N LYS A 8 29.39 5.87 9.94
CA LYS A 8 30.41 5.59 10.97
C LYS A 8 31.81 5.42 10.40
N ASN A 9 31.94 4.73 9.27
CA ASN A 9 33.24 4.31 8.76
C ASN A 9 33.80 5.24 7.67
N GLY A 10 32.98 6.16 7.15
CA GLY A 10 33.39 7.08 6.08
C GLY A 10 33.65 6.41 4.73
N THR A 11 33.56 5.08 4.65
CA THR A 11 33.74 4.27 3.45
C THR A 11 32.41 4.16 2.70
N PHE A 12 32.36 4.73 1.50
CA PHE A 12 31.26 4.54 0.59
C PHE A 12 31.69 3.58 -0.51
N ASP A 13 31.29 2.32 -0.40
CA ASP A 13 31.62 1.34 -1.42
C ASP A 13 30.69 1.52 -2.62
N THR A 14 31.19 2.14 -3.68
CA THR A 14 30.48 2.27 -4.96
C THR A 14 30.44 0.94 -5.73
N SER A 15 31.20 -0.07 -5.27
CA SER A 15 31.29 -1.37 -5.92
C SER A 15 30.15 -2.32 -5.54
N GLU A 16 29.32 -1.97 -4.55
CA GLU A 16 28.22 -2.81 -4.09
C GLU A 16 27.29 -3.21 -5.26
N PRO A 17 26.95 -4.52 -5.43
CA PRO A 17 26.19 -4.99 -6.59
C PRO A 17 24.86 -4.27 -6.80
N TRP A 18 24.15 -3.94 -5.71
CA TRP A 18 22.87 -3.22 -5.79
C TRP A 18 23.04 -1.76 -6.25
N ARG A 19 24.12 -1.07 -5.83
CA ARG A 19 24.44 0.30 -6.29
C ARG A 19 24.81 0.30 -7.75
N LYS A 20 25.67 -0.64 -8.18
CA LYS A 20 26.00 -0.81 -9.60
C LYS A 20 24.75 -1.05 -10.43
N LYS A 21 23.87 -1.95 -9.98
CA LYS A 21 22.62 -2.23 -10.69
C LYS A 21 21.71 -1.01 -10.73
N LEU A 22 21.54 -0.30 -9.62
CA LEU A 22 20.73 0.91 -9.57
C LEU A 22 21.29 2.00 -10.48
N CYS A 23 22.58 2.31 -10.40
CA CYS A 23 23.23 3.31 -11.25
C CYS A 23 23.21 2.95 -12.74
N SER A 24 23.17 1.66 -13.09
CA SER A 24 22.98 1.23 -14.49
C SER A 24 21.58 1.54 -15.03
N LEU A 25 20.58 1.70 -14.16
CA LEU A 25 19.20 1.99 -14.52
C LEU A 25 18.86 3.48 -14.35
N VAL A 26 19.29 4.07 -13.23
CA VAL A 26 19.05 5.47 -12.87
C VAL A 26 20.38 6.06 -12.37
N PRO A 27 21.26 6.53 -13.28
CA PRO A 27 22.56 7.05 -12.89
C PRO A 27 22.41 8.37 -12.11
N PRO A 28 23.47 8.84 -11.44
CA PRO A 28 23.38 10.05 -10.63
C PRO A 28 22.90 11.27 -11.41
N LYS A 29 23.30 11.41 -12.67
CA LYS A 29 22.87 12.52 -13.54
C LYS A 29 21.40 12.45 -14.00
N GLY A 30 20.67 11.41 -13.62
CA GLY A 30 19.31 11.18 -14.12
C GLY A 30 19.28 10.41 -15.44
N ILE A 31 18.13 10.39 -16.09
CA ILE A 31 17.88 9.69 -17.36
C ILE A 31 17.32 10.66 -18.39
N GLU A 32 17.49 10.33 -19.66
CA GLU A 32 16.80 11.02 -20.75
C GLU A 32 15.61 10.16 -21.20
N ALA A 33 14.47 10.80 -21.44
CA ALA A 33 13.25 10.17 -21.93
C ALA A 33 12.71 10.97 -23.12
N SER A 34 11.97 10.32 -24.00
CA SER A 34 11.31 11.01 -25.12
C SER A 34 9.89 11.40 -24.74
N HIS A 35 9.52 12.66 -25.00
CA HIS A 35 8.15 13.12 -24.79
C HIS A 35 7.20 12.37 -25.73
N PHE A 36 6.18 11.70 -25.18
CA PHE A 36 5.31 10.79 -25.94
C PHE A 36 4.64 11.41 -27.19
N LYS A 37 4.25 12.69 -27.13
CA LYS A 37 3.63 13.40 -28.29
C LYS A 37 4.62 14.07 -29.25
N THR A 38 5.59 14.83 -28.73
CA THR A 38 6.48 15.68 -29.55
C THR A 38 7.77 14.97 -29.95
N GLY A 39 8.14 13.87 -29.28
CA GLY A 39 9.41 13.18 -29.47
C GLY A 39 10.62 13.90 -28.84
N GLU A 40 10.42 15.09 -28.27
CA GLU A 40 11.49 15.89 -27.67
C GLU A 40 12.18 15.15 -26.53
N THR A 41 13.50 15.28 -26.45
CA THR A 41 14.30 14.71 -25.35
C THR A 41 14.10 15.51 -24.08
N ILE A 42 13.61 14.86 -23.03
CA ILE A 42 13.44 15.40 -21.70
C ILE A 42 14.49 14.80 -20.78
N SER A 43 15.23 15.64 -20.07
CA SER A 43 16.12 15.21 -18.98
C SER A 43 15.34 15.09 -17.68
N LEU A 44 15.44 13.94 -17.01
CA LEU A 44 14.79 13.65 -15.74
C LEU A 44 15.86 13.37 -14.69
N SER A 45 15.96 14.22 -13.67
CA SER A 45 16.85 13.94 -12.55
C SER A 45 16.43 12.67 -11.80
N ARG A 46 17.36 12.09 -11.04
CA ARG A 46 17.06 10.92 -10.21
C ARG A 46 15.93 11.19 -9.20
N ARG A 47 15.81 12.42 -8.70
CA ARG A 47 14.75 12.82 -7.76
C ARG A 47 13.39 12.88 -8.45
N ILE A 48 13.34 13.39 -9.67
CA ILE A 48 12.14 13.36 -10.51
C ILE A 48 11.72 11.92 -10.81
N VAL A 49 12.67 11.03 -11.16
CA VAL A 49 12.37 9.60 -11.35
C VAL A 49 11.81 8.97 -10.07
N ALA A 50 12.36 9.28 -8.90
CA ALA A 50 11.83 8.81 -7.62
C ALA A 50 10.40 9.32 -7.38
N LEU A 51 10.14 10.59 -7.68
CA LEU A 51 8.80 11.17 -7.57
C LEU A 51 7.81 10.47 -8.50
N PHE A 52 8.18 10.19 -9.75
CA PHE A 52 7.35 9.41 -10.67
C PHE A 52 7.02 8.03 -10.09
N ILE A 53 8.00 7.31 -9.54
CA ILE A 53 7.75 6.01 -8.90
C ILE A 53 6.75 6.14 -7.75
N LEU A 54 6.91 7.15 -6.89
CA LEU A 54 5.99 7.41 -5.78
C LEU A 54 4.58 7.72 -6.28
N MET A 55 4.45 8.58 -7.29
CA MET A 55 3.16 8.92 -7.90
C MET A 55 2.52 7.71 -8.59
N THR A 56 3.30 6.85 -9.24
CA THR A 56 2.79 5.59 -9.82
C THR A 56 2.25 4.64 -8.74
N ILE A 57 2.91 4.55 -7.58
CA ILE A 57 2.38 3.77 -6.45
C ILE A 57 1.03 4.32 -6.01
N ALA A 58 0.93 5.64 -5.84
CA ALA A 58 -0.31 6.33 -5.44
C ALA A 58 -1.43 6.14 -6.46
N ASP A 59 -1.15 6.33 -7.74
CA ASP A 59 -2.09 6.20 -8.85
C ASP A 59 -2.69 4.80 -8.95
N ILE A 60 -1.83 3.77 -8.95
CA ILE A 60 -2.26 2.37 -9.02
C ILE A 60 -3.12 2.02 -7.81
N CYS A 61 -2.69 2.42 -6.60
CA CYS A 61 -3.39 2.03 -5.39
C CYS A 61 -4.79 2.68 -5.27
N ASP A 62 -4.94 3.91 -5.76
CA ASP A 62 -6.19 4.66 -5.74
C ASP A 62 -7.19 4.22 -6.82
N GLN A 63 -6.71 3.74 -7.97
CA GLN A 63 -7.59 3.43 -9.10
C GLN A 63 -7.97 1.95 -9.24
N TYR A 64 -7.10 1.02 -8.80
CA TYR A 64 -7.19 -0.35 -9.29
C TYR A 64 -8.13 -1.22 -8.42
N ILE A 65 -9.05 -1.88 -9.12
CA ILE A 65 -9.97 -2.93 -8.68
C ILE A 65 -9.83 -4.14 -9.63
N ASP A 66 -10.65 -5.17 -9.45
CA ASP A 66 -10.64 -6.37 -10.28
C ASP A 66 -10.92 -6.11 -11.78
N TYR A 67 -11.48 -4.94 -12.12
CA TYR A 67 -11.60 -4.50 -13.50
C TYR A 67 -10.24 -4.41 -14.20
N GLN A 68 -9.25 -3.73 -13.60
CA GLN A 68 -7.91 -3.61 -14.17
C GLN A 68 -7.21 -4.96 -14.21
N ASP A 69 -7.49 -5.86 -13.25
CA ASP A 69 -6.95 -7.21 -13.31
C ASP A 69 -7.43 -7.96 -14.56
N LYS A 70 -8.72 -7.81 -14.91
CA LYS A 70 -9.31 -8.39 -16.13
C LYS A 70 -8.81 -7.73 -17.40
N LEU A 71 -8.66 -6.40 -17.38
CA LEU A 71 -8.18 -5.61 -18.53
C LEU A 71 -6.76 -6.05 -18.95
N TYR A 72 -5.90 -6.29 -17.96
CA TYR A 72 -4.47 -6.53 -18.16
C TYR A 72 -4.00 -7.97 -17.93
N ALA A 73 -4.92 -8.94 -17.83
CA ALA A 73 -4.62 -10.35 -17.54
C ALA A 73 -3.67 -10.48 -16.33
N ASN A 74 -4.08 -9.91 -15.20
CA ASN A 74 -3.31 -9.85 -13.96
C ASN A 74 -3.64 -10.99 -12.99
N GLU A 75 -4.01 -12.18 -13.48
CA GLU A 75 -4.38 -13.31 -12.63
C GLU A 75 -3.20 -13.80 -11.78
N ASN A 76 -1.97 -13.52 -12.20
CA ASN A 76 -0.76 -13.82 -11.44
C ASN A 76 -0.42 -12.75 -10.36
N GLY A 77 -1.18 -11.65 -10.31
CA GLY A 77 -1.02 -10.55 -9.37
C GLY A 77 0.26 -9.71 -9.52
N ARG A 78 1.06 -9.90 -10.56
CA ARG A 78 2.35 -9.20 -10.69
C ARG A 78 2.24 -7.82 -11.36
N LEU A 79 1.05 -7.50 -11.88
CA LEU A 79 0.67 -6.29 -12.62
C LEU A 79 1.69 -5.93 -13.71
N GLU A 80 1.86 -6.86 -14.65
CA GLU A 80 2.86 -6.76 -15.73
C GLU A 80 2.27 -6.19 -17.03
N PHE A 81 1.00 -5.77 -17.03
CA PHE A 81 0.30 -5.20 -18.19
C PHE A 81 0.41 -6.08 -19.45
N ARG A 82 0.23 -7.40 -19.29
CA ARG A 82 0.42 -8.38 -20.38
C ARG A 82 -0.84 -8.61 -21.21
N GLY A 83 -2.01 -8.38 -20.63
CA GLY A 83 -3.30 -8.51 -21.31
C GLY A 83 -3.73 -7.22 -22.00
N ASP A 84 -4.65 -7.38 -22.96
CA ASP A 84 -5.28 -6.29 -23.72
C ASP A 84 -6.77 -6.60 -23.91
N ASN A 85 -7.46 -6.91 -22.80
CA ASN A 85 -8.86 -7.29 -22.84
C ASN A 85 -9.77 -6.05 -22.82
N TRP A 86 -9.79 -5.30 -23.91
CA TRP A 86 -10.64 -4.10 -24.07
C TRP A 86 -12.15 -4.39 -23.95
N GLY A 87 -12.56 -5.67 -24.02
CA GLY A 87 -13.94 -6.11 -23.82
C GLY A 87 -14.35 -6.30 -22.36
N ALA A 88 -13.44 -6.11 -21.40
CA ALA A 88 -13.78 -6.12 -19.98
C ALA A 88 -14.83 -5.03 -19.65
N LEU A 89 -15.83 -5.37 -18.84
CA LEU A 89 -16.87 -4.42 -18.46
C LEU A 89 -16.52 -3.68 -17.17
N TRP A 90 -16.53 -2.35 -17.24
CA TRP A 90 -16.40 -1.47 -16.07
C TRP A 90 -17.75 -1.40 -15.30
N PRO A 91 -17.75 -1.35 -13.95
CA PRO A 91 -16.61 -1.31 -13.03
C PRO A 91 -16.10 -2.70 -12.58
N GLY A 92 -16.52 -3.81 -13.19
CA GLY A 92 -16.24 -5.14 -12.66
C GLY A 92 -17.07 -5.44 -11.42
N THR A 93 -16.52 -6.19 -10.45
CA THR A 93 -17.22 -6.49 -9.18
C THR A 93 -16.81 -5.55 -8.05
N CYS A 94 -15.94 -4.58 -8.34
CA CYS A 94 -15.26 -3.75 -7.35
C CYS A 94 -14.48 -4.56 -6.30
N LYS A 95 -14.08 -5.79 -6.63
CA LYS A 95 -13.22 -6.60 -5.76
C LYS A 95 -11.83 -5.94 -5.72
N PRO A 96 -11.12 -5.94 -4.57
CA PRO A 96 -9.82 -5.28 -4.51
C PRO A 96 -8.87 -5.79 -5.59
N GLY A 97 -8.19 -4.87 -6.30
CA GLY A 97 -7.28 -5.24 -7.39
C GLY A 97 -5.97 -5.87 -6.89
N LEU A 98 -5.31 -6.67 -7.74
CA LEU A 98 -4.04 -7.34 -7.44
C LEU A 98 -2.83 -6.47 -7.76
N TRP A 99 -2.75 -5.30 -7.13
CA TRP A 99 -1.68 -4.34 -7.37
C TRP A 99 -0.61 -4.28 -6.27
N MET A 100 -0.87 -4.87 -5.10
CA MET A 100 -0.02 -4.67 -3.91
C MET A 100 1.38 -5.27 -4.06
N ASN A 101 1.54 -6.37 -4.79
CA ASN A 101 2.88 -6.87 -5.16
C ASN A 101 3.67 -5.83 -5.95
N ALA A 102 3.09 -5.29 -7.03
CA ALA A 102 3.75 -4.30 -7.87
C ALA A 102 4.06 -3.02 -7.09
N ALA A 103 3.10 -2.50 -6.32
CA ALA A 103 3.30 -1.33 -5.47
C ALA A 103 4.41 -1.54 -4.44
N SER A 104 4.51 -2.73 -3.82
CA SER A 104 5.56 -3.03 -2.84
C SER A 104 6.96 -3.13 -3.48
N ARG A 105 7.06 -3.67 -4.69
CA ARG A 105 8.31 -3.70 -5.48
C ARG A 105 8.76 -2.29 -5.85
N LEU A 106 7.84 -1.45 -6.32
CA LEU A 106 8.10 -0.04 -6.61
C LEU A 106 8.50 0.72 -5.35
N SER A 107 7.88 0.44 -4.20
CA SER A 107 8.23 1.04 -2.92
C SER A 107 9.68 0.72 -2.52
N VAL A 108 10.10 -0.54 -2.64
CA VAL A 108 11.50 -0.92 -2.37
C VAL A 108 12.47 -0.24 -3.34
N LEU A 109 12.12 -0.13 -4.63
CA LEU A 109 12.93 0.60 -5.61
C LEU A 109 13.05 2.09 -5.24
N TYR A 110 11.95 2.72 -4.86
CA TYR A 110 11.92 4.10 -4.38
C TYR A 110 12.88 4.30 -3.20
N ASN A 111 12.83 3.40 -2.22
CA ASN A 111 13.72 3.43 -1.04
C ASN A 111 15.21 3.27 -1.44
N LEU A 112 15.51 2.39 -2.39
CA LEU A 112 16.88 2.23 -2.91
C LEU A 112 17.40 3.50 -3.59
N ILE A 113 16.57 4.17 -4.40
CA ILE A 113 16.92 5.44 -5.03
C ILE A 113 17.22 6.51 -3.97
N LEU A 114 16.31 6.68 -3.01
CA LEU A 114 16.44 7.65 -1.93
C LEU A 114 17.70 7.40 -1.09
N ARG A 115 18.00 6.13 -0.80
CA ARG A 115 19.21 5.73 -0.08
C ARG A 115 20.48 6.05 -0.85
N ASP A 116 20.55 5.70 -2.13
CA ASP A 116 21.74 5.99 -2.95
C ASP A 116 21.92 7.50 -3.15
N GLU A 117 20.84 8.25 -3.34
CA GLU A 117 20.89 9.71 -3.46
C GLU A 117 21.43 10.37 -2.17
N LYS A 118 21.01 9.88 -0.99
CA LYS A 118 21.57 10.35 0.29
C LYS A 118 23.06 10.06 0.42
N LEU A 119 23.55 8.93 -0.09
CA LEU A 119 24.99 8.60 -0.08
C LEU A 119 25.75 9.50 -1.07
N TYR A 120 25.23 9.66 -2.28
CA TYR A 120 25.82 10.50 -3.32
C TYR A 120 25.96 11.97 -2.87
N MET A 121 24.92 12.54 -2.24
CA MET A 121 24.98 13.90 -1.70
C MET A 121 26.02 14.04 -0.58
N GLN A 122 26.18 13.02 0.27
CA GLN A 122 27.22 13.03 1.32
C GLN A 122 28.63 12.97 0.73
N GLU A 123 28.85 12.14 -0.30
CA GLU A 123 30.13 12.06 -1.01
C GLU A 123 30.49 13.42 -1.64
N ARG A 124 29.54 14.07 -2.34
CA ARG A 124 29.74 15.40 -2.95
C ARG A 124 30.02 16.50 -1.94
N ASN A 125 29.26 16.54 -0.85
CA ASN A 125 29.47 17.54 0.20
C ASN A 125 30.88 17.42 0.83
N LYS A 126 31.41 16.19 0.97
CA LYS A 126 32.79 15.98 1.43
C LYS A 126 33.85 16.48 0.43
N MET A 127 33.53 16.45 -0.87
CA MET A 127 34.40 16.96 -1.93
C MET A 127 34.31 18.48 -2.11
N GLY A 128 33.46 19.18 -1.36
CA GLY A 128 33.27 20.62 -1.45
C GLY A 128 32.47 21.07 -2.69
N GLU A 129 31.74 20.16 -3.34
CA GLU A 129 30.86 20.52 -4.45
C GLU A 129 29.62 21.28 -3.97
N THR A 130 29.23 22.33 -4.70
CA THR A 130 28.01 23.11 -4.45
C THR A 130 26.75 22.44 -5.00
N VAL A 131 25.58 22.94 -4.57
CA VAL A 131 24.26 22.55 -5.06
C VAL A 131 24.17 22.73 -6.57
N ARG A 132 23.57 21.75 -7.24
CA ARG A 132 23.41 21.72 -8.70
C ARG A 132 21.92 21.90 -9.06
N LEU A 133 21.62 22.97 -9.81
CA LEU A 133 20.24 23.32 -10.19
C LEU A 133 19.61 22.32 -11.19
N ASP A 134 20.41 21.52 -11.89
CA ASP A 134 19.98 20.53 -12.89
C ASP A 134 19.59 19.16 -12.28
N ARG A 135 19.49 19.06 -10.94
CA ARG A 135 19.24 17.82 -10.21
C ARG A 135 18.01 17.84 -9.31
N ASP A 136 17.25 18.93 -9.34
CA ASP A 136 16.05 19.16 -8.53
C ASP A 136 16.32 18.92 -7.03
N GLU A 137 17.44 19.45 -6.53
CA GLU A 137 17.91 19.22 -5.16
C GLU A 137 17.02 19.85 -4.07
N GLU A 138 16.07 20.70 -4.47
CA GLU A 138 14.98 21.25 -3.67
C GLU A 138 13.84 20.26 -3.42
N ILE A 139 13.70 19.20 -4.23
CA ILE A 139 12.66 18.18 -4.03
C ILE A 139 13.06 17.29 -2.85
N GLU A 140 12.31 17.40 -1.75
CA GLU A 140 12.46 16.52 -0.60
C GLU A 140 11.82 15.14 -0.86
N LEU A 141 12.64 14.09 -0.83
CA LEU A 141 12.16 12.71 -0.93
C LEU A 141 11.85 12.16 0.47
N VAL A 142 10.58 11.79 0.69
CA VAL A 142 10.07 11.25 1.95
C VAL A 142 9.79 9.74 1.83
N ILE A 143 10.01 8.97 2.89
CA ILE A 143 9.67 7.53 2.90
C ILE A 143 8.24 7.37 3.45
N PRO A 144 7.26 6.95 2.63
CA PRO A 144 5.92 6.66 3.13
C PRO A 144 5.94 5.47 4.10
N PRO A 145 4.99 5.38 5.05
CA PRO A 145 4.94 4.29 6.04
C PRO A 145 4.53 2.93 5.44
N VAL A 146 3.99 2.90 4.21
CA VAL A 146 3.48 1.70 3.55
C VAL A 146 4.55 0.62 3.36
N PHE A 147 4.13 -0.65 3.39
CA PHE A 147 5.01 -1.82 3.24
C PHE A 147 6.23 -1.80 4.18
N ASN A 148 5.99 -1.44 5.45
CA ASN A 148 7.01 -1.26 6.48
C ASN A 148 8.10 -0.27 6.02
N TYR A 149 7.71 0.98 5.81
CA TYR A 149 8.60 2.06 5.34
C TYR A 149 9.32 1.71 4.03
N CYS A 150 8.57 1.14 3.08
CA CYS A 150 9.07 0.75 1.77
C CYS A 150 10.25 -0.24 1.83
N THR A 151 10.22 -1.19 2.77
CA THR A 151 11.28 -2.21 2.94
C THR A 151 10.83 -3.64 2.64
N LYS A 152 9.51 -3.86 2.50
CA LYS A 152 8.95 -5.18 2.26
C LYS A 152 8.35 -5.29 0.87
N VAL A 153 8.54 -6.45 0.26
CA VAL A 153 7.85 -6.87 -0.96
C VAL A 153 6.81 -7.90 -0.55
N LEU A 154 5.56 -7.66 -0.94
CA LEU A 154 4.46 -8.61 -0.73
C LEU A 154 4.50 -9.68 -1.83
N ASP A 155 4.42 -10.95 -1.47
CA ASP A 155 4.41 -12.04 -2.44
C ASP A 155 3.12 -12.01 -3.28
N PRO A 156 3.19 -12.26 -4.61
CA PRO A 156 2.01 -12.20 -5.46
C PRO A 156 0.96 -13.26 -5.14
N ASN A 157 1.35 -14.45 -4.69
CA ASN A 157 0.39 -15.48 -4.30
C ASN A 157 -0.23 -15.16 -2.94
N GLU A 158 0.55 -14.61 -2.00
CA GLU A 158 0.01 -14.21 -0.70
C GLU A 158 -1.01 -13.07 -0.82
N GLN A 159 -0.80 -12.05 -1.67
CA GLN A 159 -1.85 -11.03 -1.88
C GLN A 159 -3.13 -11.61 -2.50
N ILE A 160 -3.02 -12.61 -3.39
CA ILE A 160 -4.18 -13.24 -4.05
C ILE A 160 -4.97 -13.99 -2.98
N ALA A 161 -4.28 -14.83 -2.21
CA ALA A 161 -4.89 -15.57 -1.10
C ALA A 161 -5.55 -14.62 -0.09
N ALA A 162 -4.86 -13.55 0.31
CA ALA A 162 -5.40 -12.55 1.24
C ALA A 162 -6.68 -11.90 0.71
N ARG A 163 -6.67 -11.45 -0.55
CA ARG A 163 -7.83 -10.85 -1.23
C ARG A 163 -8.99 -11.83 -1.28
N ASP A 164 -8.73 -13.07 -1.66
CA ASP A 164 -9.78 -14.07 -1.88
C ASP A 164 -10.41 -14.51 -0.56
N LEU A 165 -9.61 -14.68 0.51
CA LEU A 165 -10.10 -14.93 1.86
C LEU A 165 -10.94 -13.76 2.40
N TYR A 166 -10.45 -12.52 2.23
CA TYR A 166 -11.23 -11.32 2.61
C TYR A 166 -12.56 -11.27 1.86
N TRP A 167 -12.53 -11.53 0.54
CA TRP A 167 -13.72 -11.53 -0.29
C TRP A 167 -14.70 -12.64 0.09
N GLU A 168 -14.22 -13.83 0.43
CA GLU A 168 -15.05 -14.91 0.98
C GLU A 168 -15.73 -14.49 2.28
N ALA A 169 -15.00 -13.86 3.20
CA ALA A 169 -15.54 -13.43 4.49
C ALA A 169 -16.71 -12.45 4.33
N ILE A 170 -16.58 -11.46 3.44
CA ILE A 170 -17.55 -10.38 3.28
C ILE A 170 -18.66 -10.67 2.24
N CYS A 171 -18.52 -11.73 1.44
CA CYS A 171 -19.52 -12.10 0.42
C CYS A 171 -20.20 -13.45 0.71
N SER A 172 -19.89 -14.11 1.84
CA SER A 172 -20.60 -15.31 2.30
C SER A 172 -22.00 -14.97 2.83
N ASP A 173 -22.86 -15.99 2.99
CA ASP A 173 -24.26 -15.85 3.43
C ASP A 173 -24.46 -15.04 4.74
N ASP A 174 -25.27 -13.98 4.68
CA ASP A 174 -25.59 -13.07 5.80
C ASP A 174 -26.62 -13.62 6.80
N LYS A 175 -26.47 -14.88 7.19
CA LYS A 175 -27.33 -15.50 8.20
C LYS A 175 -27.02 -14.96 9.60
N LYS A 176 -28.05 -14.72 10.40
CA LYS A 176 -27.93 -14.27 11.80
C LYS A 176 -27.11 -15.24 12.65
N ASP A 177 -27.31 -16.53 12.43
CA ASP A 177 -26.66 -17.62 13.19
C ASP A 177 -25.40 -18.12 12.46
N ARG A 178 -24.71 -17.20 11.78
CA ARG A 178 -23.46 -17.47 11.06
C ARG A 178 -22.40 -17.96 12.05
N ASP A 179 -21.60 -18.91 11.60
CA ASP A 179 -20.41 -19.38 12.31
C ASP A 179 -19.34 -18.28 12.31
N TRP A 180 -19.32 -17.48 13.39
CA TRP A 180 -18.39 -16.37 13.57
C TRP A 180 -16.94 -16.84 13.72
N GLU A 181 -16.69 -18.01 14.31
CA GLU A 181 -15.35 -18.59 14.45
C GLU A 181 -14.76 -18.95 13.08
N LYS A 182 -15.59 -19.47 12.17
CA LYS A 182 -15.17 -19.70 10.78
C LYS A 182 -14.78 -18.39 10.09
N VAL A 183 -15.56 -17.33 10.24
CA VAL A 183 -15.25 -16.03 9.62
C VAL A 183 -14.00 -15.40 10.24
N GLU A 184 -13.85 -15.46 11.56
CA GLU A 184 -12.63 -15.06 12.27
C GLU A 184 -11.40 -15.76 11.68
N LYS A 185 -11.45 -17.08 11.53
CA LYS A 185 -10.32 -17.85 10.97
C LYS A 185 -9.96 -17.42 9.55
N VAL A 186 -10.95 -17.18 8.71
CA VAL A 186 -10.73 -16.72 7.31
C VAL A 186 -10.09 -15.32 7.30
N LEU A 187 -10.58 -14.39 8.12
CA LEU A 187 -10.03 -13.03 8.21
C LEU A 187 -8.63 -13.00 8.81
N LEU A 188 -8.36 -13.80 9.85
CA LEU A 188 -7.02 -13.93 10.44
C LEU A 188 -6.01 -14.44 9.42
N GLU A 189 -6.38 -15.44 8.61
CA GLU A 189 -5.48 -15.91 7.55
C GLU A 189 -5.32 -14.86 6.44
N SER A 190 -6.38 -14.11 6.09
CA SER A 190 -6.27 -12.97 5.16
C SER A 190 -5.25 -11.92 5.64
N ILE A 191 -5.35 -11.51 6.90
CA ILE A 191 -4.44 -10.54 7.56
C ILE A 191 -3.01 -11.06 7.57
N LYS A 192 -2.82 -12.33 7.91
CA LYS A 192 -1.49 -12.96 7.94
C LYS A 192 -0.83 -12.95 6.56
N LYS A 193 -1.60 -13.20 5.49
CA LYS A 193 -1.13 -13.19 4.10
C LYS A 193 -0.88 -11.79 3.56
N ASN A 194 -1.64 -10.79 4.01
CA ASN A 194 -1.41 -9.40 3.66
C ASN A 194 -1.60 -8.49 4.88
N PRO A 195 -0.53 -8.23 5.65
CA PRO A 195 -0.60 -7.43 6.87
C PRO A 195 -0.65 -5.93 6.59
N PHE A 196 -0.71 -5.51 5.32
CA PHE A 196 -0.59 -4.11 4.92
C PHE A 196 -1.95 -3.47 4.60
N VAL A 197 -3.08 -4.14 4.84
CA VAL A 197 -4.42 -3.62 4.51
C VAL A 197 -5.31 -3.54 5.74
N GLY A 198 -5.89 -2.37 6.00
CA GLY A 198 -6.71 -2.17 7.21
C GLY A 198 -8.11 -2.78 7.18
N LYS A 199 -8.66 -3.08 6.00
CA LYS A 199 -10.09 -3.45 5.86
C LYS A 199 -10.38 -4.84 6.46
N PRO A 200 -9.55 -5.89 6.24
CA PRO A 200 -9.71 -7.16 6.96
C PRO A 200 -9.72 -7.01 8.48
N HIS A 201 -8.85 -6.15 9.05
CA HIS A 201 -8.85 -5.84 10.48
C HIS A 201 -10.18 -5.22 10.92
N LEU A 202 -10.71 -4.24 10.20
CA LEU A 202 -11.99 -3.61 10.54
C LEU A 202 -13.18 -4.57 10.43
N VAL A 203 -13.19 -5.47 9.45
CA VAL A 203 -14.22 -6.51 9.38
C VAL A 203 -14.08 -7.49 10.55
N LEU A 204 -12.85 -7.85 10.93
CA LEU A 204 -12.57 -8.71 12.08
C LEU A 204 -12.98 -8.04 13.40
N THR A 205 -12.83 -6.72 13.53
CA THR A 205 -13.39 -5.94 14.65
C THR A 205 -14.89 -6.17 14.79
N GLN A 206 -15.65 -6.08 13.71
CA GLN A 206 -17.10 -6.28 13.75
C GLN A 206 -17.45 -7.72 14.15
N VAL A 207 -16.68 -8.70 13.68
CA VAL A 207 -16.81 -10.11 14.09
C VAL A 207 -16.61 -10.26 15.60
N TYR A 208 -15.57 -9.65 16.16
CA TYR A 208 -15.34 -9.67 17.61
C TYR A 208 -16.43 -8.94 18.40
N LEU A 209 -16.94 -7.81 17.90
CA LEU A 209 -18.05 -7.10 18.54
C LEU A 209 -19.34 -7.94 18.57
N ASN A 210 -19.66 -8.65 17.48
CA ASN A 210 -20.79 -9.59 17.43
C ASN A 210 -20.64 -10.79 18.40
N MET A 211 -19.41 -11.12 18.79
CA MET A 211 -19.10 -12.16 19.78
C MET A 211 -18.87 -11.59 21.19
N GLU A 212 -19.09 -10.29 21.40
CA GLU A 212 -18.83 -9.59 22.67
C GLU A 212 -17.37 -9.71 23.16
N ARG A 213 -16.42 -9.92 22.24
CA ARG A 213 -14.97 -10.01 22.47
C ARG A 213 -14.32 -8.63 22.32
N TYR A 214 -14.63 -7.75 23.26
CA TYR A 214 -14.33 -6.32 23.14
C TYR A 214 -12.84 -5.96 23.11
N GLU A 215 -12.00 -6.69 23.85
CA GLU A 215 -10.55 -6.42 23.87
C GLU A 215 -9.89 -6.76 22.54
N GLU A 216 -10.24 -7.90 21.94
CA GLU A 216 -9.78 -8.23 20.59
C GLU A 216 -10.34 -7.26 19.54
N ALA A 217 -11.61 -6.87 19.66
CA ALA A 217 -12.22 -5.87 18.78
C ALA A 217 -11.45 -4.56 18.78
N LYS A 218 -11.10 -4.04 19.96
CA LYS A 218 -10.34 -2.80 20.13
C LYS A 218 -8.98 -2.88 19.43
N LYS A 219 -8.24 -3.97 19.64
CA LYS A 219 -6.91 -4.16 19.05
C LYS A 219 -6.96 -4.15 17.52
N GLU A 220 -7.90 -4.89 16.93
CA GLU A 220 -8.04 -4.93 15.47
C GLU A 220 -8.56 -3.61 14.90
N ALA A 221 -9.42 -2.89 15.63
CA ALA A 221 -9.91 -1.59 15.20
C ALA A 221 -8.78 -0.55 15.13
N GLU A 222 -7.90 -0.54 16.14
CA GLU A 222 -6.74 0.34 16.19
C GLU A 222 -5.76 0.05 15.03
N GLU A 223 -5.42 -1.21 14.78
CA GLU A 223 -4.52 -1.57 13.67
C GLU A 223 -5.17 -1.29 12.29
N GLY A 224 -6.46 -1.61 12.14
CA GLY A 224 -7.21 -1.34 10.91
C GLY A 224 -7.25 0.16 10.58
N LEU A 225 -7.56 1.00 11.56
CA LEU A 225 -7.56 2.46 11.42
C LEU A 225 -6.16 3.01 11.13
N LYS A 226 -5.12 2.54 11.84
CA LYS A 226 -3.73 2.93 11.56
C LYS A 226 -3.36 2.65 10.11
N LEU A 227 -3.63 1.45 9.60
CA LEU A 227 -3.36 1.09 8.21
C LEU A 227 -4.17 1.93 7.22
N LEU A 228 -5.43 2.27 7.53
CA LEU A 228 -6.20 3.20 6.69
C LEU A 228 -5.55 4.59 6.60
N LEU A 229 -5.05 5.11 7.71
CA LEU A 229 -4.39 6.42 7.76
C LEU A 229 -3.02 6.41 7.08
N GLU A 230 -2.25 5.33 7.21
CA GLU A 230 -0.96 5.16 6.53
C GLU A 230 -1.11 5.16 5.00
N TRP A 231 -2.18 4.56 4.50
CA TRP A 231 -2.46 4.49 3.06
C TRP A 231 -3.17 5.71 2.50
N GLY A 232 -4.09 6.31 3.28
CA GLY A 232 -4.94 7.41 2.80
C GLY A 232 -5.96 7.02 1.71
N ILE A 233 -6.13 5.72 1.43
CA ILE A 233 -6.99 5.20 0.35
C ILE A 233 -7.76 3.93 0.75
N SER A 234 -8.78 3.55 -0.03
CA SER A 234 -9.52 2.30 0.14
C SER A 234 -8.96 1.14 -0.73
N TRP A 235 -8.76 -0.03 -0.12
CA TRP A 235 -8.39 -1.27 -0.81
C TRP A 235 -9.66 -1.95 -1.33
N ASP A 236 -10.65 -2.14 -0.45
CA ASP A 236 -12.04 -2.38 -0.82
C ASP A 236 -12.72 -1.05 -1.13
N LYS A 237 -12.89 -0.80 -2.43
CA LYS A 237 -13.42 0.47 -2.96
C LYS A 237 -14.93 0.50 -3.09
N ARG A 238 -15.65 -0.53 -2.61
CA ARG A 238 -17.12 -0.48 -2.52
C ARG A 238 -17.60 0.60 -1.55
N MET A 239 -16.76 0.96 -0.58
CA MET A 239 -16.94 2.12 0.30
C MET A 239 -15.74 3.07 0.17
N THR A 240 -15.99 4.36 0.37
CA THR A 240 -14.93 5.38 0.35
C THR A 240 -14.03 5.23 1.57
N TRP A 241 -12.85 5.86 1.51
CA TRP A 241 -11.92 5.88 2.63
C TRP A 241 -12.54 6.51 3.89
N GLU A 242 -13.28 7.61 3.74
CA GLU A 242 -13.94 8.32 4.83
C GLU A 242 -14.96 7.42 5.54
N VAL A 243 -15.72 6.62 4.77
CA VAL A 243 -16.70 5.71 5.35
C VAL A 243 -16.01 4.59 6.11
N TRP A 244 -14.93 4.02 5.57
CA TRP A 244 -14.13 3.03 6.30
C TRP A 244 -13.54 3.59 7.60
N VAL A 245 -13.02 4.81 7.57
CA VAL A 245 -12.49 5.49 8.77
C VAL A 245 -13.61 5.76 9.78
N SER A 246 -14.75 6.26 9.33
CA SER A 246 -15.91 6.51 10.18
C SER A 246 -16.39 5.23 10.86
N TRP A 247 -16.57 4.16 10.09
CA TRP A 247 -17.00 2.87 10.61
C TRP A 247 -15.99 2.27 11.59
N GLY A 248 -14.69 2.31 11.27
CA GLY A 248 -13.65 1.85 12.17
C GLY A 248 -13.64 2.61 13.51
N ARG A 249 -13.89 3.93 13.49
CA ARG A 249 -13.97 4.75 14.72
C ARG A 249 -15.20 4.41 15.55
N VAL A 250 -16.36 4.27 14.94
CA VAL A 250 -17.60 3.85 15.62
C VAL A 250 -17.39 2.49 16.31
N MET A 251 -16.79 1.53 15.61
CA MET A 251 -16.50 0.22 16.19
C MET A 251 -15.47 0.28 17.33
N LEU A 252 -14.43 1.11 17.19
CA LEU A 252 -13.44 1.32 18.25
C LEU A 252 -14.08 1.93 19.51
N ASP A 253 -14.95 2.93 19.34
CA ASP A 253 -15.65 3.56 20.46
C ASP A 253 -16.57 2.55 21.15
N LYS A 254 -17.31 1.75 20.37
CA LYS A 254 -18.16 0.67 20.90
C LYS A 254 -17.38 -0.43 21.61
N ALA A 255 -16.21 -0.81 21.10
CA ALA A 255 -15.31 -1.74 21.76
C ALA A 255 -14.82 -1.19 23.11
N LYS A 256 -14.50 0.11 23.20
CA LYS A 256 -14.08 0.75 24.46
C LYS A 256 -15.20 0.85 25.50
N GLU A 257 -16.44 0.99 25.03
CA GLU A 257 -17.63 1.03 25.89
C GLU A 257 -18.10 -0.36 26.34
N ASN A 258 -17.53 -1.44 25.77
CA ASN A 258 -18.03 -2.81 25.92
C ASN A 258 -19.51 -2.94 25.55
N GLU A 259 -19.93 -2.24 24.49
CA GLU A 259 -21.32 -2.22 24.03
C GLU A 259 -21.40 -2.55 22.55
N TRP A 260 -22.29 -3.48 22.18
CA TRP A 260 -22.62 -3.73 20.78
C TRP A 260 -24.11 -4.07 20.61
N PRO A 261 -24.84 -3.41 19.68
CA PRO A 261 -26.26 -3.66 19.52
C PRO A 261 -26.53 -4.95 18.76
N HIS A 262 -27.36 -5.83 19.34
CA HIS A 262 -27.82 -7.07 18.70
C HIS A 262 -29.18 -6.94 18.00
N SER A 263 -29.48 -5.75 17.45
CA SER A 263 -30.68 -5.49 16.65
C SER A 263 -30.36 -4.65 15.43
N ALA A 264 -31.06 -4.90 14.32
CA ALA A 264 -30.89 -4.13 13.09
C ALA A 264 -31.08 -2.62 13.33
N ALA A 265 -32.13 -2.24 14.06
CA ALA A 265 -32.39 -0.85 14.43
C ALA A 265 -31.28 -0.24 15.30
N GLY A 266 -30.64 -1.03 16.16
CA GLY A 266 -29.49 -0.58 16.94
C GLY A 266 -28.26 -0.35 16.07
N ILE A 267 -27.96 -1.26 15.14
CA ILE A 267 -26.85 -1.13 14.18
C ILE A 267 -27.03 0.12 13.31
N THR A 268 -28.21 0.38 12.75
CA THR A 268 -28.47 1.57 11.91
C THR A 268 -28.33 2.89 12.70
N LYS A 269 -28.43 2.85 14.03
CA LYS A 269 -28.28 4.03 14.90
C LYS A 269 -26.83 4.27 15.34
N LEU A 270 -25.91 3.34 15.06
CA LEU A 270 -24.48 3.50 15.33
C LEU A 270 -23.92 4.62 14.43
N GLY A 271 -23.81 5.83 14.97
CA GLY A 271 -23.36 7.02 14.24
C GLY A 271 -24.34 8.19 14.26
N LEU A 272 -25.53 8.04 14.86
CA LEU A 272 -26.37 9.18 15.17
C LEU A 272 -25.72 10.00 16.30
N VAL A 273 -25.38 11.24 15.99
CA VAL A 273 -25.01 12.24 16.99
C VAL A 273 -26.27 12.53 17.81
N LYS A 274 -26.17 12.40 19.14
CA LYS A 274 -27.24 12.82 20.06
C LYS A 274 -27.32 14.33 20.14
#